data_AF-A0A699X3K5-F1
#
_entry.id   AF-A0A699X3K5-F1
#
_cell.length_a   1.000
_cell.length_b   1.000
_cell.length_c   1.000
_cell.angle_alpha   90.00
_cell.angle_beta   90.00
_cell.angle_gamma   90.00
#
_symmetry.space_group_name_H-M   'P 1'
#
loop_
_entity.id
_entity.type
_entity.pdbx_description
1 polymer ?
#
loop_
_entity_poly.entity_id
_entity_poly.type
_entity_poly.pdbx_seq_one_letter_code
_entity_poly.pdbx_strand_id
1 'polypeptide(L)' 'LTYQEVVACEDSSKWKAAKKEEMDSLRKNKTWELVDHQAGKKLVTCKWLFKIKEGIEGV' A
#
# COMPACT_ATOMS: atom_id res chain seq x y z
N LEU A 1 0.23 0.15 -12.70
CA LEU A 1 1.49 0.49 -12.02
C LEU A 1 1.92 -0.68 -11.16
N THR A 2 2.98 -1.36 -11.59
CA THR A 2 3.68 -2.36 -10.78
C THR A 2 4.49 -1.66 -9.68
N TYR A 3 4.80 -2.37 -8.60
CA TYR A 3 5.62 -1.81 -7.52
C TYR A 3 6.99 -1.31 -8.02
N GLN A 4 7.57 -1.99 -9.02
CA GLN A 4 8.86 -1.60 -9.59
C GLN A 4 8.81 -0.26 -10.33
N GLU A 5 7.74 -0.01 -11.11
CA GLU A 5 7.55 1.27 -11.81
C GLU A 5 7.36 2.44 -10.82
N VAL A 6 6.63 2.20 -9.73
CA VAL A 6 6.37 3.20 -8.69
C VAL A 6 7.65 3.58 -7.94
N VAL A 7 8.52 2.60 -7.68
CA VAL A 7 9.80 2.83 -6.97
C VAL A 7 10.83 3.50 -7.87
N ALA A 8 10.73 3.33 -9.19
CA ALA A 8 11.64 3.92 -10.19
C ALA A 8 11.20 5.34 -10.65
N CYS A 9 9.97 5.76 -10.35
CA CYS A 9 9.45 7.08 -10.70
C CYS A 9 10.06 8.20 -9.83
N GLU A 10 10.12 9.44 -10.34
CA GLU A 10 10.54 10.62 -9.56
C GLU A 10 9.73 10.80 -8.26
N ASP A 11 8.45 10.44 -8.28
CA ASP A 11 7.58 10.48 -7.10
C ASP A 11 7.78 9.31 -6.11
N SER A 12 8.79 8.45 -6.31
CA SER A 12 9.09 7.27 -5.48
C SER A 12 9.13 7.60 -3.98
N SER A 13 9.62 8.78 -3.61
CA SER A 13 9.62 9.27 -2.22
C SER A 13 8.20 9.48 -1.68
N LYS A 14 7.30 10.09 -2.46
CA LYS A 14 5.89 10.29 -2.09
C LYS A 14 5.18 8.94 -1.98
N TRP A 15 5.47 8.01 -2.88
CA TRP A 15 4.92 6.65 -2.85
C TRP A 15 5.39 5.84 -1.64
N LYS A 16 6.67 5.94 -1.28
CA LYS A 16 7.21 5.31 -0.07
C LYS A 16 6.58 5.89 1.20
N ALA A 17 6.38 7.21 1.24
CA ALA A 17 5.71 7.87 2.36
C ALA A 17 4.25 7.41 2.49
N ALA A 18 3.46 7.46 1.40
CA ALA A 18 2.07 7.01 1.40
C ALA A 18 1.93 5.52 1.77
N LYS A 19 2.79 4.65 1.22
CA LYS A 19 2.83 3.22 1.60
C LYS A 19 3.10 3.05 3.09
N LYS A 20 4.02 3.84 3.65
CA LYS A 20 4.36 3.77 5.09
C LYS A 20 3.19 4.25 5.95
N GLU A 21 2.54 5.34 5.56
CA GLU A 21 1.37 5.89 6.27
C GLU A 21 0.18 4.92 6.28
N GLU A 22 -0.11 4.28 5.15
CA GLU A 22 -1.13 3.22 5.07
C GLU A 22 -0.79 2.04 5.98
N MET A 23 0.47 1.54 5.93
CA MET A 23 0.92 0.45 6.80
C MET A 23 0.84 0.81 8.29
N ASP A 24 1.17 2.04 8.65
CA ASP A 24 1.09 2.53 10.03
C ASP A 24 -0.37 2.63 10.50
N SER A 25 -1.25 3.14 9.64
CA SER A 25 -2.69 3.22 9.90
C SER A 25 -3.32 1.83 10.13
N LEU A 26 -2.93 0.83 9.32
CA LEU A 26 -3.38 -0.56 9.51
C LEU A 26 -2.91 -1.14 10.84
N ARG A 27 -1.65 -0.87 11.23
CA ARG A 27 -1.10 -1.28 12.53
C ARG A 27 -1.82 -0.59 13.68
N LYS A 28 -2.05 0.72 13.57
CA LYS A 28 -2.75 1.52 14.58
C LYS A 28 -4.19 1.06 14.79
N ASN A 29 -4.86 0.67 13.71
CA ASN A 29 -6.23 0.17 13.77
C ASN A 29 -6.32 -1.26 14.36
N LYS A 30 -5.20 -1.96 14.57
CA LYS A 30 -5.14 -3.35 15.09
C LYS A 30 -6.02 -4.35 14.35
N THR A 31 -6.45 -4.00 13.14
CA THR A 31 -7.32 -4.85 12.30
C THR A 31 -6.50 -5.78 11.41
N TRP A 32 -5.18 -5.59 11.33
CA TRP A 32 -4.27 -6.37 10.49
C TRP A 32 -3.04 -6.83 11.28
N GLU A 33 -2.81 -8.14 11.30
CA GLU A 33 -1.59 -8.76 11.81
C GLU A 33 -0.86 -9.44 10.63
N LEU A 34 0.45 -9.20 10.54
CA LEU A 34 1.28 -9.87 9.53
C LEU A 34 1.62 -11.27 10.05
N VAL A 35 0.88 -12.28 9.58
CA VAL A 35 1.07 -13.68 9.97
C VAL A 35 1.85 -14.44 8.90
N ASP A 36 2.67 -15.39 9.33
CA ASP A 36 3.33 -16.32 8.41
C ASP A 36 2.27 -17.21 7.72
N HIS A 37 2.51 -17.56 6.46
CA HIS A 37 1.52 -18.30 5.69
C HIS A 37 1.48 -19.76 6.14
N GLN A 38 0.48 -20.10 6.94
CA GLN A 38 0.24 -21.50 7.33
C GLN A 38 -0.37 -22.27 6.15
N ALA A 39 0.34 -23.29 5.69
CA ALA A 39 -0.11 -24.19 4.63
C ALA A 39 -1.53 -24.72 4.95
N GLY A 40 -2.45 -24.55 4.00
CA GLY A 40 -3.84 -24.99 4.12
C GLY A 40 -4.85 -23.95 4.63
N LYS A 41 -4.41 -22.74 5.00
CA LYS A 41 -5.32 -21.63 5.33
C LYS A 41 -5.49 -20.68 4.14
N LYS A 42 -6.74 -20.30 3.86
CA LYS A 42 -7.04 -19.23 2.90
C LYS A 42 -6.61 -17.89 3.50
N LEU A 43 -5.47 -17.37 3.04
CA LEU A 43 -5.09 -16.00 3.29
C LEU A 43 -6.13 -15.05 2.68
N VAL A 44 -6.38 -13.94 3.36
CA VAL A 44 -7.12 -12.83 2.76
C VAL A 44 -6.26 -12.32 1.60
N THR A 45 -6.71 -12.54 0.37
CA THR A 45 -6.04 -12.03 -0.82
C THR A 45 -6.35 -10.54 -0.95
N CYS A 46 -5.55 -9.69 -0.31
CA CYS A 46 -5.58 -8.25 -0.52
C CYS A 46 -4.60 -7.85 -1.62
N LYS A 47 -5.14 -7.40 -2.76
CA LYS A 47 -4.35 -6.85 -3.85
C LYS A 47 -4.26 -5.34 -3.67
N TRP A 48 -3.05 -4.84 -3.40
CA TRP A 48 -2.79 -3.41 -3.39
C TRP A 48 -2.64 -2.90 -4.82
N LEU A 49 -3.38 -1.83 -5.14
CA LEU A 49 -3.27 -1.12 -6.41
C LEU A 49 -2.73 0.28 -6.12
N PHE A 50 -1.62 0.63 -6.76
CA PHE A 50 -1.10 1.99 -6.71
C PHE A 50 -1.87 2.83 -7.75
N LYS A 51 -2.59 3.84 -7.27
CA LYS A 51 -3.30 4.80 -8.13
C LYS A 51 -2.87 6.21 -7.74
N ILE A 52 -2.36 6.96 -8.72
CA ILE A 52 -2.11 8.39 -8.56
C ILE A 52 -3.47 9.06 -8.54
N LYS A 53 -3.83 9.70 -7.43
CA LYS A 53 -4.87 10.72 -7.44
C LYS A 53 -4.16 12.02 -7.76
N GLU A 54 -4.16 12.39 -9.03
CA GLU A 54 -3.97 13.80 -9.39
C GLU A 54 -5.12 14.54 -8.69
N GLY A 55 -4.75 15.48 -7.81
CA GLY A 55 -5.74 16.29 -7.11
C GLY A 55 -6.69 16.90 -8.13
N ILE A 56 -7.97 16.98 -7.80
CA ILE A 56 -8.88 17.80 -8.58
C ILE A 56 -8.32 19.22 -8.49
N GLU A 57 -7.75 19.75 -9.57
CA GLU A 57 -7.50 21.19 -9.68
C GLU A 57 -8.88 21.85 -9.73
N GLY A 58 -9.30 22.46 -8.62
CA GLY A 58 -10.62 23.07 -8.53
C GLY A 58 -11.00 23.48 -7.11
N VAL A 59 -10.25 24.43 -6.55
CA VAL A 59 -10.84 25.53 -5.77
C VAL A 59 -10.85 26.77 -6.66
#